data_AF-A0A7R9EKH5-F1
#
_entry.id   AF-A0A7R9EKH5-F1
#
_cell.length_a   1.000
_cell.length_b   1.000
_cell.length_c   1.000
_cell.angle_alpha   90.00
_cell.angle_beta   90.00
_cell.angle_gamma   90.00
#
_symmetry.space_group_name_H-M   'P 1'
#
loop_
_entity.id
_entity.type
_entity.pdbx_description
1 polymer ?
#
loop_
_entity_poly.entity_id
_entity_poly.type
_entity_poly.pdbx_seq_one_letter_code
_entity_poly.pdbx_strand_id
1 'polypeptide(L)'
;MSADEIVKEGDIATPCIIPTIEGLYPNGANPCEANRSTCHEDWEGPNFGITSFDNIGFAMLTVFQCITMEGWTSILYWTNDALGSNFNWVYFVPLIVLGSFFMLNLVLGVLSG
;
A
#
# COMPACT_ATOMS: atom_id res chain seq x y z
N MET A 1 -2.96 -27.79 9.16
CA MET A 1 -2.44 -26.44 8.85
C MET A 1 -2.68 -25.61 10.09
N SER A 2 -1.63 -25.11 10.74
CA SER A 2 -1.80 -24.23 11.91
C SER A 2 -2.51 -22.97 11.45
N ALA A 3 -3.46 -22.47 12.23
CA ALA A 3 -4.23 -21.27 11.91
C ALA A 3 -3.40 -19.97 11.98
N ASP A 4 -2.09 -20.07 12.24
CA ASP A 4 -1.21 -18.95 12.55
C ASP A 4 -0.19 -18.63 11.45
N GLU A 5 -0.21 -19.33 10.32
CA GLU A 5 0.71 -19.07 9.21
C GLU A 5 0.09 -18.09 8.19
N ILE A 6 0.72 -16.92 8.03
CA ILE A 6 0.30 -15.91 7.06
C ILE A 6 0.54 -16.43 5.65
N VAL A 7 -0.52 -16.47 4.84
CA VAL A 7 -0.42 -16.83 3.42
C VAL A 7 0.32 -15.71 2.68
N LYS A 8 1.41 -16.07 2.00
CA LYS A 8 2.24 -15.14 1.23
C LYS A 8 1.97 -15.29 -0.25
N GLU A 9 2.06 -14.18 -0.97
CA GLU A 9 2.10 -14.15 -2.43
C GLU A 9 3.56 -14.07 -2.88
N GLY A 10 4.13 -15.23 -3.23
CA GLY A 10 5.58 -15.36 -3.36
C GLY A 10 6.26 -15.29 -2.00
N ASP A 11 7.16 -14.31 -1.82
CA ASP A 11 7.93 -14.12 -0.58
C ASP A 11 7.32 -13.07 0.36
N ILE A 12 6.29 -12.35 -0.07
CA ILE A 12 5.70 -11.21 0.66
C ILE A 12 4.29 -11.51 1.17
N ALA A 13 3.99 -11.05 2.39
CA ALA A 13 2.62 -10.99 2.89
C ALA A 13 1.92 -9.76 2.29
N THR A 14 0.69 -9.95 1.81
CA THR A 14 -0.10 -8.90 1.16
C THR A 14 -1.42 -8.68 1.89
N PRO A 15 -1.97 -7.46 1.85
CA PRO A 15 -3.28 -7.18 2.43
C PRO A 15 -4.38 -7.98 1.75
N CYS A 16 -5.49 -8.20 2.46
CA CYS A 16 -6.68 -8.84 1.92
C CYS A 16 -7.93 -8.06 2.35
N ILE A 17 -9.02 -8.27 1.62
CA ILE A 17 -10.31 -7.64 1.92
C ILE A 17 -11.38 -8.68 2.25
N ILE A 18 -12.17 -8.40 3.28
CA ILE A 18 -13.43 -9.10 3.56
C ILE A 18 -14.56 -8.26 2.96
N PRO A 19 -15.38 -8.81 2.04
CA PRO A 19 -16.41 -8.01 1.40
C PRO A 19 -17.58 -7.81 2.37
N THR A 20 -18.24 -6.65 2.29
CA THR A 20 -19.47 -6.38 3.07
C THR A 20 -20.65 -7.23 2.60
N ILE A 21 -20.63 -7.66 1.34
CA ILE A 21 -21.60 -8.58 0.72
C ILE A 21 -20.80 -9.73 0.11
N GLU A 22 -21.09 -10.97 0.50
CA GLU A 22 -20.38 -12.15 -0.02
C GLU A 22 -20.36 -12.18 -1.56
N GLY A 23 -19.18 -12.39 -2.12
CA GLY A 23 -18.97 -12.45 -3.57
C GLY A 23 -18.89 -11.09 -4.28
N LEU A 24 -19.06 -9.97 -3.57
CA LEU A 24 -18.90 -8.62 -4.13
C LEU A 24 -17.57 -8.00 -3.69
N TYR A 25 -16.57 -8.06 -4.56
CA TYR A 25 -15.27 -7.47 -4.34
C TYR A 25 -15.06 -6.23 -5.19
N PRO A 26 -14.48 -5.15 -4.65
CA PRO A 26 -14.05 -4.04 -5.47
C PRO A 26 -12.95 -4.49 -6.44
N ASN A 27 -12.96 -3.93 -7.66
CA ASN A 27 -12.00 -4.31 -8.69
C ASN A 27 -10.57 -4.12 -8.20
N GLY A 28 -9.72 -5.12 -8.42
CA GLY A 28 -8.30 -5.07 -8.05
C GLY A 28 -8.02 -5.16 -6.55
N ALA A 29 -9.00 -5.51 -5.72
CA ALA A 29 -8.75 -5.93 -4.34
C ALA A 29 -8.41 -7.41 -4.26
N ASN A 30 -7.78 -7.82 -3.15
CA ASN A 30 -7.33 -9.19 -2.93
C ASN A 30 -8.32 -9.97 -2.03
N PRO A 31 -9.22 -10.79 -2.61
CA PRO A 31 -10.16 -11.60 -1.84
C PRO A 31 -9.46 -12.81 -1.20
N CYS A 32 -9.78 -13.11 0.06
CA CYS A 32 -9.43 -14.41 0.62
C CYS A 32 -10.32 -15.53 0.06
N GLU A 33 -9.70 -16.65 -0.32
CA GLU A 33 -10.41 -17.87 -0.70
C GLU A 33 -10.89 -18.59 0.57
N ALA A 34 -12.20 -18.61 0.84
CA ALA A 34 -12.77 -19.17 2.08
C ALA A 34 -12.35 -20.62 2.40
N ASN A 35 -11.94 -21.41 1.40
CA ASN A 35 -11.46 -22.78 1.58
C ASN A 35 -9.95 -22.89 1.87
N ARG A 36 -9.18 -21.81 1.70
CA ARG A 36 -7.71 -21.78 1.75
C ARG A 36 -7.17 -20.79 2.75
N SER A 37 -7.77 -19.60 2.87
CA SER A 37 -7.29 -18.52 3.73
C SER A 37 -8.45 -17.74 4.34
N THR A 38 -8.20 -17.15 5.51
CA THR A 38 -9.11 -16.21 6.18
C THR A 38 -8.35 -14.92 6.42
N CYS A 39 -8.98 -13.77 6.17
CA CYS A 39 -8.40 -12.49 6.57
C CYS A 39 -8.38 -12.40 8.10
N HIS A 40 -7.23 -12.02 8.64
CA HIS A 40 -7.04 -11.79 10.07
C HIS A 40 -6.53 -10.38 10.30
N GLU A 41 -7.02 -9.71 11.34
CA GLU A 41 -6.65 -8.32 11.66
C GLU A 41 -5.28 -8.22 12.38
N ASP A 42 -4.79 -9.32 12.94
CA ASP A 42 -3.51 -9.36 13.69
C ASP A 42 -2.24 -9.18 12.82
N TRP A 43 -2.38 -8.99 11.51
CA TRP A 43 -1.22 -8.70 10.68
C TRP A 43 -0.78 -7.25 10.87
N GLU A 44 0.44 -7.06 11.36
CA GLU A 44 1.05 -5.74 11.59
C GLU A 44 1.11 -4.85 10.33
N GLY A 45 1.02 -5.46 9.14
CA GLY A 45 1.01 -4.79 7.85
C GLY A 45 2.35 -4.83 7.11
N PRO A 46 2.45 -4.15 5.95
CA PRO A 46 3.64 -4.17 5.11
C PRO A 46 4.87 -3.57 5.82
N ASN A 47 6.06 -4.12 5.55
CA ASN A 47 7.33 -3.69 6.15
C ASN A 47 7.29 -3.62 7.69
N PHE A 48 6.72 -4.64 8.35
CA PHE A 48 6.59 -4.70 9.82
C PHE A 48 5.77 -3.52 10.40
N GLY A 49 4.72 -3.11 9.69
CA GLY A 49 3.82 -2.02 10.09
C GLY A 49 4.36 -0.60 9.89
N ILE A 50 5.57 -0.44 9.33
CA ILE A 50 6.16 0.88 9.05
C ILE A 50 5.40 1.58 7.92
N THR A 51 5.04 0.83 6.88
CA THR A 51 4.29 1.36 5.74
C THR A 51 2.80 1.28 6.04
N SER A 52 2.30 2.29 6.75
CA SER A 52 0.92 2.38 7.20
C SER A 52 0.38 3.80 7.11
N PHE A 53 -0.96 3.91 7.11
CA PHE A 53 -1.70 5.18 7.09
C PHE A 53 -2.53 5.40 8.37
N ASP A 54 -2.28 4.63 9.42
CA ASP A 54 -3.11 4.62 10.64
C ASP A 54 -2.87 5.84 11.53
N ASN A 55 -1.68 6.42 11.45
CA ASN A 55 -1.27 7.61 12.19
C ASN A 55 -0.47 8.56 11.30
N ILE A 56 -0.53 9.85 11.65
CA ILE A 56 0.10 10.91 10.85
C ILE A 56 1.61 10.71 10.67
N GLY A 57 2.30 10.15 11.67
CA GLY A 57 3.74 9.89 11.62
C GLY A 57 4.13 8.86 10.56
N PHE A 58 3.52 7.66 10.59
CA PHE A 58 3.80 6.62 9.59
C PHE A 58 3.26 6.99 8.21
N ALA A 59 2.14 7.71 8.14
CA ALA A 59 1.63 8.25 6.89
C ALA A 59 2.64 9.22 6.25
N MET A 60 3.26 10.12 7.03
CA MET A 60 4.30 11.02 6.50
C MET A 60 5.53 10.26 6.00
N LEU A 61 5.99 9.22 6.70
CA LEU A 61 7.12 8.40 6.26
C LEU A 61 6.79 7.67 4.95
N THR A 62 5.60 7.09 4.86
CA THR A 62 5.11 6.39 3.66
C THR A 62 5.01 7.36 2.47
N VAL A 63 4.48 8.56 2.70
CA VAL A 63 4.41 9.62 1.67
C VAL A 63 5.81 10.08 1.25
N PHE A 64 6.72 10.25 2.20
CA PHE A 64 8.10 10.63 1.89
C PHE A 64 8.78 9.57 1.00
N GLN A 65 8.65 8.28 1.36
CA GLN A 65 9.13 7.17 0.53
C GLN A 65 8.49 7.15 -0.86
N CYS A 66 7.20 7.48 -0.97
CA CYS A 66 6.57 7.61 -2.28
C CYS A 66 7.22 8.73 -3.11
N ILE A 67 7.43 9.90 -2.52
CA ILE A 67 8.00 11.08 -3.20
C ILE A 67 9.43 10.85 -3.70
N THR A 68 10.24 10.04 -2.99
CA THR A 68 11.59 9.65 -3.45
C THR A 68 11.58 8.68 -4.63
N MET A 69 10.39 8.29 -5.12
CA MET A 69 10.16 7.31 -6.18
C MET A 69 10.68 5.90 -5.84
N GLU A 70 10.86 5.57 -4.57
CA GLU A 70 11.35 4.25 -4.14
C GLU A 70 10.20 3.39 -3.59
N GLY A 71 9.93 2.25 -4.23
CA GLY A 71 8.94 1.29 -3.71
C GLY A 71 7.49 1.78 -3.71
N TRP A 72 7.20 2.95 -4.29
CA TRP A 72 5.85 3.54 -4.32
C TRP A 72 4.81 2.67 -5.05
N THR A 73 5.24 1.89 -6.05
CA THR A 73 4.35 0.97 -6.77
C THR A 73 3.89 -0.17 -5.87
N SER A 74 4.77 -0.70 -5.02
CA SER A 74 4.40 -1.73 -4.03
C SER A 74 3.37 -1.19 -3.04
N ILE A 75 3.55 0.05 -2.58
CA ILE A 75 2.60 0.72 -1.66
C ILE A 75 1.24 0.90 -2.33
N LEU A 76 1.23 1.33 -3.59
CA LEU A 76 0.00 1.43 -4.39
C LEU A 76 -0.69 0.06 -4.52
N TYR A 77 0.06 -1.00 -4.82
CA TYR A 77 -0.52 -2.34 -4.94
C TYR A 77 -1.09 -2.85 -3.63
N TRP A 78 -0.39 -2.70 -2.50
CA TRP A 78 -0.94 -3.05 -1.19
C TRP A 78 -2.22 -2.28 -0.87
N THR A 79 -2.30 -1.00 -1.24
CA THR A 79 -3.52 -0.20 -1.04
C THR A 79 -4.65 -0.67 -1.97
N ASN A 80 -4.33 -1.10 -3.20
CA ASN A 80 -5.31 -1.70 -4.11
C ASN A 80 -5.81 -3.03 -3.56
N ASP A 81 -4.94 -3.89 -3.04
CA ASP A 81 -5.31 -5.18 -2.47
C ASP A 81 -6.25 -5.02 -1.27
N ALA A 82 -6.04 -3.97 -0.46
CA ALA A 82 -6.85 -3.67 0.71
C ALA A 82 -8.20 -2.97 0.41
N LEU A 83 -8.25 -2.06 -0.57
CA LEU A 83 -9.41 -1.16 -0.79
C LEU A 83 -10.04 -1.26 -2.19
N GLY A 84 -9.34 -1.85 -3.15
CA GLY A 84 -9.64 -1.85 -4.58
C GLY A 84 -8.97 -0.71 -5.34
N SER A 85 -8.80 -0.88 -6.65
CA SER A 85 -7.99 -0.01 -7.52
C SER A 85 -8.72 1.22 -8.07
N ASN A 86 -10.03 1.35 -7.85
CA ASN A 86 -10.88 2.34 -8.52
C ASN A 86 -10.45 3.80 -8.25
N PHE A 87 -10.06 4.13 -7.02
CA PHE A 87 -9.78 5.51 -6.59
C PHE A 87 -8.33 5.76 -6.15
N ASN A 88 -7.55 4.72 -5.84
CA ASN A 88 -6.21 4.87 -5.28
C ASN A 88 -5.27 5.63 -6.22
N TRP A 89 -5.37 5.40 -7.52
CA TRP A 89 -4.52 6.09 -8.51
C TRP A 89 -4.70 7.62 -8.48
N VAL A 90 -5.89 8.13 -8.11
CA VAL A 90 -6.18 9.56 -8.01
C VAL A 90 -5.38 10.21 -6.87
N TYR A 91 -5.04 9.45 -5.84
CA TYR A 91 -4.17 9.92 -4.75
C TYR A 91 -2.69 9.79 -5.13
N PHE A 92 -2.26 8.58 -5.52
CA PHE A 92 -0.84 8.30 -5.72
C PHE A 92 -0.25 9.00 -6.94
N VAL A 93 -0.94 9.07 -8.08
CA VAL A 93 -0.35 9.64 -9.31
C VAL A 93 -0.03 11.14 -9.14
N PRO A 94 -0.96 12.01 -8.67
CA PRO A 94 -0.63 13.41 -8.42
C PRO A 94 0.41 13.59 -7.32
N LEU A 95 0.38 12.77 -6.26
CA LEU A 95 1.37 12.82 -5.18
C LEU A 95 2.79 12.60 -5.72
N ILE A 96 2.98 11.57 -6.54
CA ILE A 96 4.28 11.26 -7.15
C ILE A 96 4.70 12.38 -8.10
N VAL A 97 3.82 12.80 -9.02
CA VAL A 97 4.16 13.81 -10.04
C VAL A 97 4.54 15.13 -9.39
N LEU A 98 3.71 15.64 -8.47
CA LEU A 98 3.94 16.94 -7.83
C LEU A 98 5.08 16.88 -6.82
N GLY A 99 5.10 15.85 -5.97
CA GLY A 99 6.11 15.71 -4.92
C GLY A 99 7.50 15.48 -5.48
N SER A 100 7.64 14.62 -6.47
CA SER A 100 8.94 14.34 -7.08
C SER A 100 9.47 15.52 -7.91
N PHE A 101 8.60 16.21 -8.66
CA PHE A 101 8.98 17.42 -9.37
C PHE A 101 9.46 18.50 -8.40
N PHE A 102 8.77 18.68 -7.27
CA PHE A 102 9.20 19.60 -6.22
C PHE A 102 10.56 19.24 -5.64
N MET A 103 10.78 17.96 -5.27
CA MET A 103 12.06 17.51 -4.72
C MET A 103 13.22 17.65 -5.71
N LEU A 104 13.02 17.27 -6.98
CA LEU A 104 14.04 17.42 -8.02
C LEU A 104 14.41 18.89 -8.23
N ASN A 105 13.42 19.78 -8.29
CA ASN A 105 13.68 21.22 -8.45
C ASN A 105 14.38 21.83 -7.24
N LEU A 106 14.09 21.37 -6.02
CA LEU A 106 14.78 21.83 -4.81
C LEU A 106 16.26 21.43 -4.83
N VAL A 107 16.56 20.19 -5.22
CA VAL A 107 17.95 19.70 -5.33
C VAL A 107 18.71 20.43 -6.44
N LEU A 108 18.08 20.66 -7.60
CA LEU A 108 18.71 21.44 -8.66
C LEU A 108 18.93 22.90 -8.26
N GLY A 109 17.96 23.50 -7.56
CA GLY A 109 18.03 24.87 -7.07
C GLY A 109 19.22 25.08 -6.13
N VAL A 110 19.43 24.18 -5.16
CA VAL A 110 20.54 24.32 -4.19
C VAL A 110 21.92 24.10 -4.81
N LEU A 111 22.03 23.31 -5.88
CA LEU A 111 23.29 23.10 -6.60
C LEU A 111 23.62 24.22 -7.60
N SER A 112 22.62 25.00 -7.99
CA SER A 112 22.75 26.10 -8.95
C SER A 112 23.16 27.45 -8.35
N GLY A 113 23.12 27.58 -7.02
CA GLY A 113 23.58 28.74 -6.26
C GLY A 113 24.96 28.51 -5.65
#